data_AF-A0A498HBH1-F1
#
_entry.id   AF-A0A498HBH1-F1
#
_cell.length_a   1.000
_cell.length_b   1.000
_cell.length_c   1.000
_cell.angle_alpha   90.00
_cell.angle_beta   90.00
_cell.angle_gamma   90.00
#
_symmetry.space_group_name_H-M   'P 1'
#
loop_
_entity.id
_entity.type
_entity.pdbx_description
1 polymer ?
#
loop_
_entity_poly.entity_id
_entity_poly.type
_entity_poly.pdbx_seq_one_letter_code
_entity_poly.pdbx_strand_id
1 'polypeptide(L)'
;MTTTVVPTVLSYKNYKDWSFRMKTYFLAEDLWDIVSGTVTKPPEGEEHKAWKKKDAKALYAIQNSCGDNTYKLIKGKTTAKEAWDTLVQKVRYGSVNLSDEDSSDENSSDEDSHDEANKPVCHVYPTPPDHDATLESAMEEALSTRGAGHDESIQETFVKYVKSDDWDNAIKFLRQHPQAASARMTDWPYTTALHYAIRKRCSVRIIQQLVDLMANALLETADSFGSALDCLINDCPEWVEAAECIVKKNLNIVTSVPSNRVPLVLVAQGTAKGERLARFLYSLTPHEQLNVSQAAHLISLGFHLQRLDIAWDLIQRYPKLAITKDLDKNIPLVTLASNGSAFKSGSRLNLWENLIYHG
;
A
#
# COMPACT_ATOMS: atom_id res chain seq x y z
N MET A 1 21.48 32.11 5.21
CA MET A 1 20.75 31.58 4.03
C MET A 1 20.07 30.30 4.48
N THR A 2 18.74 30.26 4.52
CA THR A 2 18.00 29.05 4.86
C THR A 2 18.08 28.10 3.66
N THR A 3 18.93 27.07 3.77
CA THR A 3 19.07 26.03 2.75
C THR A 3 17.71 25.36 2.55
N THR A 4 17.07 25.63 1.42
CA THR A 4 15.78 25.02 1.08
C THR A 4 16.00 23.52 0.91
N VAL A 5 15.52 22.73 1.88
CA VAL A 5 15.82 21.30 2.01
C VAL A 5 15.32 20.48 0.82
N VAL A 6 14.17 20.85 0.23
CA VAL A 6 13.64 20.31 -1.03
C VAL A 6 12.78 21.40 -1.72
N PRO A 7 12.97 21.70 -3.02
CA PRO A 7 12.21 22.76 -3.71
C PRO A 7 10.74 22.39 -4.02
N THR A 8 10.34 21.13 -3.86
CA THR A 8 8.97 20.67 -4.10
C THR A 8 8.19 20.56 -2.80
N VAL A 9 7.14 21.37 -2.69
CA VAL A 9 6.16 21.36 -1.59
C VAL A 9 5.26 20.13 -1.72
N LEU A 10 5.06 19.38 -0.62
CA LEU A 10 4.18 18.23 -0.58
C LEU A 10 2.71 18.63 -0.75
N SER A 11 2.00 17.83 -1.54
CA SER A 11 0.56 17.84 -1.77
C SER A 11 0.05 16.39 -1.89
N TYR A 12 -1.27 16.21 -1.86
CA TYR A 12 -1.89 14.90 -2.06
C TYR A 12 -1.62 14.26 -3.44
N LYS A 13 -1.18 15.05 -4.43
CA LYS A 13 -0.98 14.57 -5.81
C LYS A 13 0.47 14.19 -6.13
N ASN A 14 1.44 14.65 -5.32
CA ASN A 14 2.86 14.49 -5.61
C ASN A 14 3.62 13.73 -4.51
N TYR A 15 2.90 12.99 -3.66
CA TYR A 15 3.52 12.25 -2.56
C TYR A 15 4.64 11.32 -3.04
N LYS A 16 4.45 10.60 -4.15
CA LYS A 16 5.45 9.68 -4.69
C LYS A 16 6.77 10.40 -4.98
N ASP A 17 6.73 11.47 -5.76
CA ASP A 17 7.92 12.25 -6.13
C ASP A 17 8.54 12.99 -4.94
N TRP A 18 7.71 13.57 -4.06
CA TRP A 18 8.17 14.22 -2.84
C TRP A 18 8.88 13.24 -1.92
N SER A 19 8.29 12.06 -1.71
CA SER A 19 8.83 11.04 -0.80
C SER A 19 10.18 10.53 -1.30
N PHE A 20 10.35 10.35 -2.62
CA PHE A 20 11.64 9.98 -3.21
C PHE A 20 12.71 11.03 -2.91
N ARG A 21 12.40 12.31 -3.13
CA ARG A 21 13.33 13.43 -2.87
C ARG A 21 13.70 13.56 -1.39
N MET A 22 12.71 13.43 -0.50
CA MET A 22 12.97 13.47 0.95
C MET A 22 13.79 12.27 1.41
N LYS A 23 13.54 11.07 0.88
CA LYS A 23 14.39 9.90 1.17
C LYS A 23 15.83 10.12 0.75
N THR A 24 16.08 10.66 -0.43
CA THR A 24 17.44 11.00 -0.90
C THR A 24 18.12 11.99 0.05
N TYR A 25 17.40 13.02 0.51
CA TYR A 25 17.93 13.96 1.50
C TYR A 25 18.29 13.27 2.83
N PHE A 26 17.40 12.43 3.37
CA PHE A 26 17.65 11.74 4.63
C PHE A 26 18.80 10.74 4.54
N LEU A 27 19.00 10.10 3.40
CA LEU A 27 20.16 9.24 3.15
C LEU A 27 21.45 10.04 3.10
N ALA A 28 21.47 11.18 2.38
CA ALA A 28 22.65 12.03 2.27
C ALA A 28 23.09 12.62 3.62
N GLU A 29 22.14 12.84 4.53
CA GLU A 29 22.37 13.45 5.86
C GLU A 29 22.45 12.42 7.00
N ASP A 30 22.43 11.13 6.69
CA ASP A 30 22.49 10.03 7.69
C ASP A 30 21.36 10.10 8.74
N LEU A 31 20.15 10.37 8.26
CA LEU A 31 18.91 10.56 9.03
C LEU A 31 17.85 9.47 8.77
N TRP A 32 18.00 8.68 7.69
CA TRP A 32 16.95 7.76 7.24
C TRP A 32 16.62 6.67 8.28
N ASP A 33 17.62 6.18 9.02
CA ASP A 33 17.43 5.15 10.06
C ASP A 33 16.51 5.60 11.19
N ILE A 34 16.48 6.90 11.47
CA ILE A 34 15.58 7.48 12.48
C ILE A 34 14.18 7.62 11.93
N VAL A 35 14.05 8.09 10.69
CA VAL A 35 12.75 8.28 10.01
C VAL A 35 12.06 6.94 9.76
N SER A 36 12.81 5.91 9.37
CA SER A 36 12.30 4.55 9.16
C SER A 36 12.10 3.78 10.47
N GLY A 37 12.75 4.19 11.56
CA GLY A 37 12.65 3.56 12.88
C GLY A 37 13.50 2.31 13.05
N THR A 38 14.55 2.15 12.25
CA THR A 38 15.55 1.07 12.42
C THR A 38 16.37 1.29 13.68
N VAL A 39 16.62 2.55 14.05
CA VAL A 39 17.22 2.94 15.32
C VAL A 39 16.16 3.52 16.25
N THR A 40 15.74 2.72 17.24
CA THR A 40 14.83 3.17 18.28
C THR A 40 15.51 4.12 19.26
N LYS A 41 14.72 5.01 19.88
CA LYS A 41 15.18 5.96 20.89
C LYS A 41 16.03 5.26 21.97
N PRO A 42 17.33 5.58 22.10
CA PRO A 42 18.19 4.92 23.08
C PRO A 42 17.91 5.42 24.50
N PRO A 43 18.29 4.64 25.54
CA PRO A 43 18.23 5.05 26.93
C PRO A 43 19.06 6.32 27.20
N GLU A 44 18.77 7.02 28.30
CA GLU A 44 19.42 8.31 28.58
C GLU A 44 20.95 8.20 28.63
N GLY A 45 21.61 9.04 27.85
CA GLY A 45 23.07 9.00 27.64
C GLY A 45 23.50 9.93 26.51
N GLU A 46 24.77 9.82 26.08
CA GLU A 46 25.29 10.63 24.97
C GLU A 46 24.63 10.27 23.63
N GLU A 47 24.38 8.99 23.39
CA GLU A 47 23.70 8.48 22.20
C GLU A 47 22.26 9.03 22.09
N HIS A 48 21.60 9.26 23.22
CA HIS A 48 20.27 9.88 23.27
C HIS A 48 20.26 11.33 22.78
N LYS A 49 21.31 12.11 23.10
CA LYS A 49 21.45 13.49 22.61
C LYS A 49 21.69 13.52 21.11
N ALA A 50 22.53 12.61 20.61
CA ALA A 50 22.81 12.48 19.18
C ALA A 50 21.56 12.06 18.39
N TRP A 51 20.83 11.05 18.88
CA TRP A 51 19.56 10.62 18.30
C TRP A 51 18.53 11.75 18.26
N LYS A 52 18.31 12.46 19.39
CA LYS A 52 17.39 13.61 19.44
C LYS A 52 17.73 14.71 18.44
N LYS A 53 19.02 15.01 18.25
CA LYS A 53 19.46 16.04 17.30
C LYS A 53 19.16 15.63 15.86
N LYS A 54 19.41 14.37 15.50
CA LYS A 54 19.13 13.84 14.17
C LYS A 54 17.62 13.72 13.92
N ASP A 55 16.85 13.24 14.89
CA ASP A 55 15.38 13.20 14.83
C ASP A 55 14.78 14.60 14.63
N ALA A 56 15.22 15.59 15.41
CA ALA A 56 14.77 16.97 15.26
C ALA A 56 15.12 17.55 13.87
N LYS A 57 16.31 17.26 13.34
CA LYS A 57 16.72 17.69 11.99
C LYS A 57 15.85 17.06 10.91
N ALA A 58 15.55 15.76 11.04
CA ALA A 58 14.69 15.05 10.11
C ALA A 58 13.25 15.58 10.17
N LEU A 59 12.70 15.76 11.38
CA LEU A 59 11.36 16.30 11.59
C LEU A 59 11.23 17.71 11.00
N TYR A 60 12.22 18.58 11.22
CA TYR A 60 12.25 19.92 10.64
C TYR A 60 12.22 19.89 9.11
N ALA A 61 12.99 18.99 8.48
CA ALA A 61 13.00 18.81 7.04
C ALA A 61 11.64 18.33 6.49
N ILE A 62 10.97 17.40 7.18
CA ILE A 62 9.61 16.96 6.83
C ILE A 62 8.65 18.14 6.91
N GLN A 63 8.65 18.86 8.03
CA GLN A 63 7.72 19.97 8.28
C GLN A 63 7.86 21.10 7.25
N ASN A 64 9.08 21.52 6.92
CA ASN A 64 9.31 22.61 5.95
C ASN A 64 9.08 22.23 4.50
N SER A 65 9.03 20.94 4.19
CA SER A 65 8.70 20.48 2.83
C SER A 65 7.20 20.20 2.65
N CYS A 66 6.39 20.38 3.70
CA CYS A 66 4.94 20.22 3.64
C CYS A 66 4.23 21.51 3.21
N GLY A 67 3.19 21.40 2.37
CA GLY A 67 2.23 22.49 2.15
C GLY A 67 1.19 22.55 3.28
N ASP A 68 0.48 23.66 3.43
CA ASP A 68 -0.44 23.94 4.56
C ASP A 68 -1.37 22.78 4.90
N ASN A 69 -2.00 22.16 3.90
CA ASN A 69 -2.94 21.06 4.09
C ASN A 69 -2.26 19.79 4.61
N THR A 70 -1.02 19.54 4.22
CA THR A 70 -0.23 18.36 4.64
C THR A 70 0.50 18.60 5.95
N TYR A 71 0.91 19.84 6.24
CA TYR A 71 1.51 20.22 7.52
C TYR A 71 0.52 20.07 8.68
N LYS A 72 -0.76 20.42 8.47
CA LYS A 72 -1.84 20.20 9.45
C LYS A 72 -1.91 18.76 9.96
N LEU A 73 -1.59 17.78 9.11
CA LEU A 73 -1.61 16.35 9.48
C LEU A 73 -0.51 15.96 10.47
N ILE A 74 0.61 16.69 10.46
CA ILE A 74 1.81 16.34 11.23
C ILE A 74 2.17 17.36 12.33
N LYS A 75 1.41 18.46 12.46
CA LYS A 75 1.69 19.54 13.43
C LYS A 75 1.83 19.02 14.88
N GLY A 76 1.07 17.99 15.25
CA GLY A 76 1.11 17.39 16.58
C GLY A 76 2.11 16.24 16.76
N LYS A 77 2.93 15.91 15.74
CA LYS A 77 3.86 14.78 15.81
C LYS A 77 5.21 15.24 16.38
N THR A 78 5.76 14.43 17.27
CA THR A 78 6.94 14.80 18.07
C THR A 78 8.24 14.19 17.56
N THR A 79 8.13 13.16 16.72
CA THR A 79 9.28 12.49 16.09
C THR A 79 9.18 12.52 14.57
N ALA A 80 10.33 12.42 13.91
CA ALA A 80 10.38 12.37 12.45
C ALA A 80 9.68 11.12 11.90
N LYS A 81 9.81 9.99 12.60
CA LYS A 81 9.13 8.73 12.26
C LYS A 81 7.62 8.88 12.29
N GLU A 82 7.06 9.41 13.39
CA GLU A 82 5.62 9.63 13.51
C GLU A 82 5.08 10.56 12.42
N ALA A 83 5.80 11.64 12.11
CA ALA A 83 5.43 12.55 11.04
C ALA A 83 5.47 11.86 9.67
N TRP A 84 6.53 11.09 9.39
CA TRP A 84 6.68 10.35 8.14
C TRP A 84 5.59 9.30 7.97
N ASP A 85 5.35 8.46 8.97
CA ASP A 85 4.33 7.40 8.96
C ASP A 85 2.92 8.00 8.80
N THR A 86 2.66 9.16 9.43
CA THR A 86 1.39 9.87 9.26
C THR A 86 1.19 10.37 7.84
N LEU A 87 2.22 10.92 7.19
CA LEU A 87 2.13 11.35 5.79
C LEU A 87 1.99 10.16 4.84
N VAL A 88 2.69 9.06 5.09
CA VAL A 88 2.48 7.79 4.37
C VAL A 88 1.01 7.39 4.49
N GLN A 89 0.46 7.33 5.70
CA GLN A 89 -0.92 6.90 5.91
C GLN A 89 -1.96 7.85 5.29
N LYS A 90 -1.83 9.16 5.53
CA LYS A 90 -2.86 10.17 5.20
C LYS A 90 -2.73 10.74 3.79
N VAL A 91 -1.52 10.83 3.25
CA VAL A 91 -1.24 11.48 1.95
C VAL A 91 -0.97 10.47 0.86
N ARG A 92 -0.27 9.35 1.15
CA ARG A 92 -0.03 8.28 0.16
C ARG A 92 -1.23 7.36 -0.02
N TYR A 93 -1.90 7.00 1.08
CA TYR A 93 -2.99 6.02 1.07
C TYR A 93 -4.37 6.61 1.28
N GLY A 94 -4.45 7.94 1.38
CA GLY A 94 -5.67 8.75 1.47
C GLY A 94 -6.83 8.04 2.14
N SER A 95 -6.86 7.97 3.48
CA SER A 95 -8.10 8.29 4.24
C SER A 95 -8.03 8.20 5.78
N VAL A 96 -9.12 8.66 6.40
CA VAL A 96 -9.67 8.41 7.77
C VAL A 96 -9.15 9.26 8.94
N ASN A 97 -10.04 10.11 9.51
CA ASN A 97 -9.99 10.91 10.75
C ASN A 97 -9.41 12.34 10.69
N LEU A 98 -10.29 13.32 10.46
CA LEU A 98 -10.37 14.57 11.22
C LEU A 98 -11.75 14.54 11.91
N SER A 99 -11.82 13.93 13.10
CA SER A 99 -12.87 14.25 14.06
C SER A 99 -12.33 15.38 14.92
N ASP A 100 -12.94 16.55 14.73
CA ASP A 100 -13.34 17.48 15.77
C ASP A 100 -12.35 17.74 16.91
N GLU A 101 -11.53 18.77 16.73
CA GLU A 101 -11.41 19.77 17.78
C GLU A 101 -11.73 21.15 17.18
N ASP A 102 -12.71 21.78 17.83
CA ASP A 102 -13.06 23.20 17.78
C ASP A 102 -14.12 23.66 16.75
N SER A 103 -15.39 23.34 17.08
CA SER A 103 -16.44 24.37 17.10
C SER A 103 -17.55 23.93 18.04
N SER A 104 -17.64 24.60 19.20
CA SER A 104 -18.88 24.65 19.98
C SER A 104 -20.00 25.23 19.12
N ASP A 105 -21.09 24.49 18.93
CA ASP A 105 -22.45 25.01 19.06
C ASP A 105 -23.47 23.86 18.95
N GLU A 106 -24.56 24.06 19.68
CA GLU A 106 -25.45 23.04 20.23
C GLU A 106 -26.42 22.35 19.23
N ASN A 107 -26.80 21.13 19.62
CA ASN A 107 -28.15 20.57 19.49
C ASN A 107 -28.61 19.97 18.14
N SER A 108 -28.45 18.65 17.99
CA SER A 108 -29.54 17.77 17.51
C SER A 108 -29.23 16.31 17.81
N SER A 109 -30.16 15.64 18.49
CA SER A 109 -30.17 14.22 18.80
C SER A 109 -30.22 13.35 17.55
N ASP A 110 -29.25 12.45 17.35
CA ASP A 110 -29.36 11.19 16.59
C ASP A 110 -28.12 10.31 16.88
N GLU A 111 -28.08 9.70 18.06
CA GLU A 111 -27.11 8.66 18.42
C GLU A 111 -27.59 7.29 17.91
N ASP A 112 -27.20 6.89 16.69
CA ASP A 112 -27.21 5.45 16.32
C ASP A 112 -26.38 5.05 15.07
N SER A 113 -25.75 5.99 14.35
CA SER A 113 -25.15 5.69 13.01
C SER A 113 -23.62 5.53 12.95
N HIS A 114 -22.90 5.72 14.07
CA HIS A 114 -21.44 5.78 14.04
C HIS A 114 -20.72 4.41 14.15
N ASP A 115 -21.42 3.34 14.52
CA ASP A 115 -20.81 2.03 14.80
C ASP A 115 -20.91 1.02 13.63
N GLU A 116 -21.62 1.37 12.56
CA GLU A 116 -21.92 0.45 11.44
C GLU A 116 -20.85 0.46 10.33
N ALA A 117 -20.15 1.59 10.15
CA ALA A 117 -19.19 1.81 9.06
C ALA A 117 -17.92 0.93 9.14
N ASN A 118 -17.54 0.50 10.35
CA ASN A 118 -16.36 -0.33 10.59
C ASN A 118 -16.67 -1.83 10.66
N LYS A 119 -17.95 -2.23 10.60
CA LYS A 119 -18.34 -3.64 10.64
C LYS A 119 -18.08 -4.32 9.28
N PRO A 120 -17.76 -5.63 9.27
CA PRO A 120 -17.72 -6.41 8.03
C PRO A 120 -19.04 -6.31 7.26
N VAL A 121 -18.96 -6.18 5.94
CA VAL A 121 -20.16 -6.00 5.08
C VAL A 121 -21.19 -7.11 5.29
N CYS A 122 -20.75 -8.35 5.52
CA CYS A 122 -21.60 -9.53 5.76
C CYS A 122 -22.39 -9.49 7.08
N HIS A 123 -21.92 -8.75 8.09
CA HIS A 123 -22.55 -8.70 9.42
C HIS A 123 -23.67 -7.66 9.52
N VAL A 124 -23.67 -6.67 8.63
CA VAL A 124 -24.68 -5.58 8.62
C VAL A 124 -25.90 -5.94 7.76
N TYR A 125 -25.72 -6.79 6.73
CA TYR A 125 -26.78 -7.19 5.81
C TYR A 125 -26.77 -8.70 5.56
N PRO A 126 -27.63 -9.48 6.23
CA PRO A 126 -27.65 -10.94 6.05
C PRO A 126 -28.27 -11.35 4.70
N THR A 127 -27.71 -12.40 4.10
CA THR A 127 -28.26 -13.14 2.95
C THR A 127 -28.47 -14.62 3.31
N PRO A 128 -29.33 -15.37 2.59
CA PRO A 128 -29.73 -16.74 2.95
C PRO A 128 -28.62 -17.76 2.69
N PRO A 129 -28.63 -18.91 3.39
CA PRO A 129 -27.51 -19.85 3.39
C PRO A 129 -27.54 -20.82 2.21
N ASP A 130 -26.36 -21.14 1.68
CA ASP A 130 -26.10 -22.40 0.99
C ASP A 130 -24.83 -23.07 1.54
N HIS A 131 -24.86 -24.39 1.45
CA HIS A 131 -24.17 -25.39 2.25
C HIS A 131 -22.69 -25.65 1.89
N ASP A 132 -21.91 -25.88 2.96
CA ASP A 132 -21.00 -27.02 3.20
C ASP A 132 -19.73 -27.22 2.36
N ALA A 133 -18.55 -27.07 3.00
CA ALA A 133 -17.70 -28.21 3.39
C ALA A 133 -16.41 -27.75 4.12
N THR A 134 -16.13 -28.42 5.23
CA THR A 134 -15.05 -28.24 6.22
C THR A 134 -13.78 -29.05 5.86
N LEU A 135 -12.58 -28.58 6.25
CA LEU A 135 -11.63 -29.22 7.21
C LEU A 135 -10.12 -28.90 7.00
N GLU A 136 -9.50 -28.51 8.14
CA GLU A 136 -8.10 -28.48 8.64
C GLU A 136 -7.14 -29.64 8.24
N SER A 137 -5.81 -29.70 8.45
CA SER A 137 -4.72 -28.89 9.08
C SER A 137 -3.32 -29.54 8.78
N ALA A 138 -2.25 -28.79 9.12
CA ALA A 138 -0.89 -29.17 9.57
C ALA A 138 0.26 -29.50 8.59
N MET A 139 1.35 -28.71 8.68
CA MET A 139 2.69 -29.13 9.15
C MET A 139 3.59 -27.90 9.37
N GLU A 140 3.99 -27.67 10.62
CA GLU A 140 5.20 -26.89 10.94
C GLU A 140 6.42 -27.79 10.75
N GLU A 141 7.49 -27.25 10.17
CA GLU A 141 8.83 -27.75 10.44
C GLU A 141 9.76 -26.59 10.78
N ALA A 142 10.33 -26.68 11.97
CA ALA A 142 11.39 -25.83 12.47
C ALA A 142 12.70 -26.13 11.76
N LEU A 143 13.53 -25.12 11.51
CA LEU A 143 14.98 -25.32 11.53
C LEU A 143 15.69 -24.19 12.26
N SER A 144 16.52 -24.66 13.18
CA SER A 144 17.20 -23.96 14.25
C SER A 144 18.58 -23.45 13.83
N THR A 145 18.94 -22.34 14.46
CA THR A 145 20.24 -21.68 14.69
C THR A 145 21.57 -22.22 14.08
N ARG A 146 22.30 -21.24 13.51
CA ARG A 146 23.74 -20.89 13.72
C ARG A 146 24.79 -21.56 12.81
N GLY A 147 25.24 -20.77 11.83
CA GLY A 147 26.47 -20.97 11.05
C GLY A 147 27.03 -19.63 10.53
N ALA A 148 27.35 -18.69 11.45
CA ALA A 148 27.60 -17.28 11.13
C ALA A 148 28.83 -16.96 10.25
N GLY A 149 29.70 -17.93 9.92
CA GLY A 149 30.91 -17.68 9.13
C GLY A 149 30.88 -18.09 7.66
N HIS A 150 29.99 -19.01 7.27
CA HIS A 150 29.84 -19.46 5.87
C HIS A 150 28.61 -18.84 5.20
N ASP A 151 27.59 -18.53 5.99
CA ASP A 151 26.30 -18.01 5.51
C ASP A 151 26.43 -16.56 5.00
N GLU A 152 27.26 -15.74 5.66
CA GLU A 152 27.52 -14.34 5.26
C GLU A 152 28.16 -14.27 3.86
N SER A 153 29.14 -15.14 3.56
CA SER A 153 29.80 -15.20 2.24
C SER A 153 28.86 -15.62 1.10
N ILE A 154 27.93 -16.54 1.38
CA ILE A 154 26.93 -17.01 0.41
C ILE A 154 25.92 -15.90 0.11
N GLN A 155 25.41 -15.23 1.14
CA GLN A 155 24.47 -14.13 1.01
C GLN A 155 25.10 -12.94 0.27
N GLU A 156 26.33 -12.56 0.60
CA GLU A 156 27.08 -11.50 -0.09
C GLU A 156 27.26 -11.80 -1.58
N THR A 157 27.61 -13.05 -1.92
CA THR A 157 27.79 -13.47 -3.32
C THR A 157 26.49 -13.37 -4.10
N PHE A 158 25.37 -13.85 -3.53
CA PHE A 158 24.06 -13.71 -4.14
C PHE A 158 23.66 -12.24 -4.33
N VAL A 159 23.83 -11.41 -3.30
CA VAL A 159 23.54 -9.97 -3.36
C VAL A 159 24.38 -9.28 -4.42
N LYS A 160 25.63 -9.70 -4.63
CA LYS A 160 26.50 -9.16 -5.69
C LYS A 160 25.94 -9.45 -7.09
N TYR A 161 25.46 -10.67 -7.35
CA TYR A 161 24.83 -10.99 -8.64
C TYR A 161 23.56 -10.15 -8.85
N VAL A 162 22.70 -10.06 -7.84
CA VAL A 162 21.48 -9.25 -7.89
C VAL A 162 21.78 -7.77 -8.15
N LYS A 163 22.75 -7.17 -7.45
CA LYS A 163 23.16 -5.77 -7.65
C LYS A 163 23.77 -5.51 -9.02
N SER A 164 24.37 -6.53 -9.64
CA SER A 164 24.99 -6.45 -10.96
C SER A 164 24.00 -6.74 -12.10
N ASP A 165 22.71 -6.95 -11.79
CA ASP A 165 21.65 -7.34 -12.74
C ASP A 165 21.91 -8.68 -13.45
N ASP A 166 22.78 -9.52 -12.86
CA ASP A 166 23.17 -10.83 -13.39
C ASP A 166 22.21 -11.91 -12.88
N TRP A 167 20.96 -11.83 -13.34
CA TRP A 167 19.89 -12.69 -12.86
C TRP A 167 20.07 -14.17 -13.22
N ASP A 168 20.72 -14.47 -14.34
CA ASP A 168 21.00 -15.86 -14.72
C ASP A 168 21.92 -16.53 -13.68
N ASN A 169 22.99 -15.85 -13.29
CA ASN A 169 23.87 -16.35 -12.23
C ASN A 169 23.21 -16.27 -10.85
N ALA A 170 22.44 -15.21 -10.55
CA ALA A 170 21.71 -15.10 -9.29
C ALA A 170 20.74 -16.28 -9.08
N ILE A 171 19.92 -16.60 -10.09
CA ILE A 171 18.96 -17.72 -10.06
C ILE A 171 19.68 -19.07 -10.00
N LYS A 172 20.74 -19.25 -10.79
CA LYS A 172 21.56 -20.47 -10.74
C LYS A 172 22.19 -20.68 -9.36
N PHE A 173 22.71 -19.62 -8.77
CA PHE A 173 23.31 -19.63 -7.43
C PHE A 173 22.25 -19.93 -6.37
N LEU A 174 21.07 -19.33 -6.47
CA LEU A 174 19.96 -19.55 -5.54
C LEU A 174 19.47 -21.02 -5.54
N ARG A 175 19.47 -21.67 -6.71
CA ARG A 175 19.16 -23.12 -6.82
C ARG A 175 20.19 -23.99 -6.11
N GLN A 176 21.45 -23.57 -6.08
CA GLN A 176 22.54 -24.29 -5.42
C GLN A 176 22.60 -24.00 -3.91
N HIS A 177 22.19 -22.78 -3.51
CA HIS A 177 22.24 -22.30 -2.15
C HIS A 177 20.92 -21.62 -1.75
N PRO A 178 19.83 -22.38 -1.49
CA PRO A 178 18.51 -21.82 -1.21
C PRO A 178 18.46 -20.86 -0.02
N GLN A 179 19.34 -21.04 0.98
CA GLN A 179 19.46 -20.14 2.14
C GLN A 179 19.78 -18.70 1.75
N ALA A 180 20.43 -18.48 0.59
CA ALA A 180 20.75 -17.16 0.07
C ALA A 180 19.50 -16.32 -0.25
N ALA A 181 18.31 -16.95 -0.40
CA ALA A 181 17.05 -16.25 -0.66
C ALA A 181 16.67 -15.26 0.45
N SER A 182 17.14 -15.53 1.68
CA SER A 182 16.94 -14.69 2.85
C SER A 182 17.86 -13.46 2.92
N ALA A 183 18.82 -13.35 1.99
CA ALA A 183 19.78 -12.25 1.98
C ALA A 183 19.07 -10.89 1.90
N ARG A 184 19.44 -9.98 2.80
CA ARG A 184 18.95 -8.61 2.83
C ARG A 184 19.95 -7.70 2.15
N MET A 185 19.47 -6.86 1.25
CA MET A 185 20.31 -5.85 0.61
C MET A 185 20.34 -4.61 1.50
N THR A 186 21.53 -4.11 1.84
CA THR A 186 21.77 -3.02 2.80
C THR A 186 21.77 -1.62 2.18
N ASP A 187 22.06 -1.50 0.87
CA ASP A 187 22.18 -0.20 0.18
C ASP A 187 20.84 0.56 0.06
N TRP A 188 19.73 -0.12 0.27
CA TRP A 188 18.36 0.39 0.21
C TRP A 188 17.57 -0.28 1.33
N PRO A 189 16.55 0.36 1.94
CA PRO A 189 15.89 -0.15 3.15
C PRO A 189 15.53 -1.62 3.01
N TYR A 190 16.11 -2.45 3.88
CA TYR A 190 15.92 -3.89 4.07
C TYR A 190 15.16 -4.64 2.96
N THR A 191 15.70 -4.60 1.74
CA THR A 191 14.99 -5.07 0.55
C THR A 191 15.42 -6.50 0.22
N THR A 192 14.46 -7.38 -0.09
CA THR A 192 14.76 -8.74 -0.60
C THR A 192 15.09 -8.67 -2.10
N ALA A 193 15.70 -9.72 -2.65
CA ALA A 193 15.95 -9.78 -4.09
C ALA A 193 14.67 -9.61 -4.94
N LEU A 194 13.53 -10.11 -4.45
CA LEU A 194 12.23 -9.94 -5.13
C LEU A 194 11.79 -8.47 -5.19
N HIS A 195 11.93 -7.75 -4.07
CA HIS A 195 11.65 -6.31 -4.04
C HIS A 195 12.56 -5.53 -4.99
N TYR A 196 13.85 -5.88 -5.05
CA TYR A 196 14.80 -5.27 -5.98
C TYR A 196 14.43 -5.55 -7.44
N ALA A 197 14.08 -6.80 -7.78
CA ALA A 197 13.68 -7.20 -9.13
C ALA A 197 12.46 -6.41 -9.63
N ILE A 198 11.45 -6.24 -8.78
CA ILE A 198 10.24 -5.47 -9.11
C ILE A 198 10.59 -4.00 -9.36
N ARG A 199 11.40 -3.38 -8.48
CA ARG A 199 11.77 -1.96 -8.62
C ARG A 199 12.69 -1.68 -9.81
N LYS A 200 13.58 -2.61 -10.12
CA LYS A 200 14.41 -2.55 -11.33
C LYS A 200 13.66 -2.91 -12.60
N ARG A 201 12.39 -3.27 -12.49
CA ARG A 201 11.55 -3.70 -13.61
C ARG A 201 12.19 -4.85 -14.39
N CYS A 202 12.74 -5.82 -13.67
CA CYS A 202 13.22 -7.08 -14.26
C CYS A 202 12.06 -7.85 -14.90
N SER A 203 12.35 -8.73 -15.86
CA SER A 203 11.31 -9.46 -16.59
C SER A 203 10.40 -10.28 -15.67
N VAL A 204 9.13 -10.43 -16.05
CA VAL A 204 8.15 -11.27 -15.33
C VAL A 204 8.69 -12.69 -15.12
N ARG A 205 9.46 -13.23 -16.07
CA ARG A 205 10.12 -14.54 -15.95
C ARG A 205 11.09 -14.61 -14.76
N ILE A 206 11.90 -13.57 -14.55
CA ILE A 206 12.84 -13.50 -13.42
C ILE A 206 12.07 -13.45 -12.11
N ILE A 207 11.02 -12.63 -12.05
CA ILE A 207 10.16 -12.51 -10.87
C ILE A 207 9.55 -13.86 -10.50
N GLN A 208 8.98 -14.57 -11.48
CA GLN A 208 8.41 -15.90 -11.29
C GLN A 208 9.44 -16.90 -10.76
N GLN A 209 10.64 -16.92 -11.35
CA GLN A 209 11.72 -17.80 -10.88
C GLN A 209 12.18 -17.49 -9.45
N LEU A 210 12.23 -16.21 -9.06
CA LEU A 210 12.52 -15.83 -7.68
C LEU A 210 11.42 -16.32 -6.73
N VAL A 211 10.15 -16.09 -7.06
CA VAL A 211 9.00 -16.52 -6.25
C VAL A 211 8.98 -18.04 -6.06
N ASP A 212 9.30 -18.80 -7.10
CA ASP A 212 9.38 -20.27 -7.01
C ASP A 212 10.44 -20.75 -6.02
N LEU A 213 11.57 -20.05 -5.96
CA LEU A 213 12.74 -20.39 -5.13
C LEU A 213 12.69 -19.79 -3.71
N MET A 214 11.76 -18.88 -3.43
CA MET A 214 11.63 -18.23 -2.12
C MET A 214 10.61 -18.95 -1.22
N ALA A 215 10.88 -18.93 0.09
CA ALA A 215 9.94 -19.39 1.11
C ALA A 215 8.79 -18.39 1.31
N ASN A 216 7.61 -18.88 1.72
CA ASN A 216 6.41 -18.05 1.91
C ASN A 216 6.63 -16.88 2.87
N ALA A 217 7.39 -17.08 3.96
CA ALA A 217 7.76 -16.03 4.91
C ALA A 217 8.56 -14.88 4.27
N LEU A 218 9.35 -15.17 3.23
CA LEU A 218 10.11 -14.15 2.51
C LEU A 218 9.23 -13.32 1.56
N LEU A 219 8.09 -13.87 1.11
CA LEU A 219 7.11 -13.15 0.31
C LEU A 219 6.25 -12.21 1.17
N GLU A 220 6.01 -12.58 2.43
CA GLU A 220 5.35 -11.74 3.43
C GLU A 220 6.27 -10.66 4.02
N THR A 221 7.58 -10.82 3.86
CA THR A 221 8.55 -9.84 4.34
C THR A 221 8.23 -8.48 3.73
N ALA A 222 7.98 -7.50 4.60
CA ALA A 222 7.78 -6.12 4.19
C ALA A 222 9.09 -5.33 4.32
N ASP A 223 9.35 -4.47 3.33
CA ASP A 223 10.29 -3.37 3.48
C ASP A 223 9.55 -2.07 3.84
N SER A 224 10.27 -0.94 3.83
CA SER A 224 9.70 0.38 4.16
C SER A 224 8.56 0.85 3.24
N PHE A 225 8.25 0.11 2.17
CA PHE A 225 7.20 0.40 1.21
C PHE A 225 6.10 -0.66 1.17
N GLY A 226 6.17 -1.69 2.02
CA GLY A 226 5.26 -2.83 2.04
C GLY A 226 5.96 -4.12 1.59
N SER A 227 5.18 -5.16 1.35
CA SER A 227 5.66 -6.41 0.76
C SER A 227 6.03 -6.22 -0.72
N ALA A 228 6.60 -7.27 -1.30
CA ALA A 228 6.86 -7.32 -2.73
C ALA A 228 5.57 -7.12 -3.55
N LEU A 229 4.43 -7.63 -3.07
CA LEU A 229 3.14 -7.45 -3.74
C LEU A 229 2.67 -5.99 -3.67
N ASP A 230 2.86 -5.29 -2.54
CA ASP A 230 2.58 -3.85 -2.47
C ASP A 230 3.42 -3.07 -3.47
N CYS A 231 4.71 -3.40 -3.61
CA CYS A 231 5.60 -2.74 -4.56
C CYS A 231 5.12 -2.97 -6.00
N LEU A 232 4.73 -4.20 -6.34
CA LEU A 232 4.21 -4.53 -7.66
C LEU A 232 2.94 -3.74 -7.97
N ILE A 233 1.97 -3.71 -7.06
CA ILE A 233 0.71 -2.95 -7.24
C ILE A 233 1.00 -1.46 -7.49
N ASN A 234 1.94 -0.87 -6.75
CA ASN A 234 2.23 0.57 -6.83
C ASN A 234 3.10 0.97 -8.03
N ASP A 235 4.01 0.10 -8.47
CA ASP A 235 5.05 0.45 -9.46
C ASP A 235 4.85 -0.20 -10.83
N CYS A 236 4.26 -1.40 -10.86
CA CYS A 236 4.02 -2.18 -12.08
C CYS A 236 2.65 -2.90 -12.04
N PRO A 237 1.53 -2.19 -11.82
CA PRO A 237 0.19 -2.78 -11.72
C PRO A 237 -0.25 -3.57 -12.96
N GLU A 238 0.35 -3.30 -14.12
CA GLU A 238 0.10 -4.04 -15.35
C GLU A 238 0.67 -5.47 -15.36
N TRP A 239 1.57 -5.82 -14.42
CA TRP A 239 2.22 -7.13 -14.33
C TRP A 239 1.37 -8.14 -13.57
N VAL A 240 0.17 -8.37 -14.07
CA VAL A 240 -0.83 -9.26 -13.45
C VAL A 240 -0.28 -10.67 -13.33
N GLU A 241 0.45 -11.17 -14.31
CA GLU A 241 1.02 -12.52 -14.30
C GLU A 241 2.08 -12.72 -13.21
N ALA A 242 2.84 -11.67 -12.88
CA ALA A 242 3.79 -11.68 -11.78
C ALA A 242 3.06 -11.62 -10.42
N ALA A 243 2.03 -10.78 -10.30
CA ALA A 243 1.21 -10.72 -9.09
C ALA A 243 0.49 -12.05 -8.83
N GLU A 244 -0.07 -12.68 -9.86
CA GLU A 244 -0.68 -14.00 -9.79
C GLU A 244 0.30 -15.04 -9.27
N CYS A 245 1.54 -15.03 -9.76
CA CYS A 245 2.57 -15.95 -9.30
C CYS A 245 2.87 -15.79 -7.79
N ILE A 246 3.03 -14.54 -7.33
CA ILE A 246 3.25 -14.23 -5.90
C ILE A 246 2.07 -14.73 -5.05
N VAL A 247 0.84 -14.42 -5.46
CA VAL A 247 -0.37 -14.74 -4.69
C VAL A 247 -0.67 -16.24 -4.71
N LYS A 248 -0.47 -16.92 -5.84
CA LYS A 248 -0.62 -18.39 -5.94
C LYS A 248 0.36 -19.13 -5.03
N LYS A 249 1.57 -18.61 -4.87
CA LYS A 249 2.59 -19.18 -3.98
C LYS A 249 2.24 -18.99 -2.51
N ASN A 250 1.71 -17.82 -2.14
CA ASN A 250 1.29 -17.53 -0.79
C ASN A 250 0.04 -16.62 -0.74
N LEU A 251 -1.13 -17.25 -0.59
CA LEU A 251 -2.42 -16.57 -0.54
C LEU A 251 -2.59 -15.71 0.71
N ASN A 252 -1.88 -16.03 1.81
CA ASN A 252 -1.94 -15.29 3.07
C ASN A 252 -1.54 -13.82 2.93
N ILE A 253 -0.75 -13.49 1.90
CA ILE A 253 -0.37 -12.09 1.60
C ILE A 253 -1.62 -11.23 1.28
N VAL A 254 -2.67 -11.86 0.75
CA VAL A 254 -3.95 -11.20 0.44
C VAL A 254 -4.96 -11.38 1.58
N THR A 255 -5.02 -12.57 2.20
CA THR A 255 -6.09 -12.93 3.14
C THR A 255 -5.76 -12.71 4.62
N SER A 256 -4.49 -12.68 5.01
CA SER A 256 -4.06 -12.47 6.41
C SER A 256 -3.74 -11.00 6.71
N VAL A 257 -4.45 -10.08 6.05
CA VAL A 257 -4.19 -8.64 6.17
C VAL A 257 -4.82 -8.12 7.46
N PRO A 258 -4.04 -7.46 8.35
CA PRO A 258 -4.59 -6.84 9.55
C PRO A 258 -5.71 -5.85 9.20
N SER A 259 -6.77 -5.79 10.01
CA SER A 259 -7.96 -4.94 9.76
C SER A 259 -7.67 -3.44 9.60
N ASN A 260 -6.52 -2.98 10.11
CA ASN A 260 -6.06 -1.59 10.02
C ASN A 260 -5.29 -1.26 8.73
N ARG A 261 -5.00 -2.25 7.87
CA ARG A 261 -4.27 -2.06 6.62
C ARG A 261 -5.25 -1.88 5.47
N VAL A 262 -4.92 -0.97 4.55
CA VAL A 262 -5.71 -0.74 3.34
C VAL A 262 -5.72 -2.03 2.49
N PRO A 263 -6.89 -2.56 2.12
CA PRO A 263 -6.98 -3.75 1.29
C PRO A 263 -6.26 -3.56 -0.05
N LEU A 264 -5.49 -4.56 -0.49
CA LEU A 264 -4.71 -4.50 -1.71
C LEU A 264 -5.56 -4.23 -2.96
N VAL A 265 -6.79 -4.75 -2.98
CA VAL A 265 -7.78 -4.50 -4.03
C VAL A 265 -8.09 -3.01 -4.18
N LEU A 266 -8.17 -2.26 -3.07
CA LEU A 266 -8.46 -0.83 -3.07
C LEU A 266 -7.29 -0.04 -3.66
N VAL A 267 -6.06 -0.40 -3.29
CA VAL A 267 -4.84 0.18 -3.86
C VAL A 267 -4.76 -0.06 -5.36
N ALA A 268 -4.97 -1.31 -5.80
CA ALA A 268 -4.96 -1.65 -7.23
C ALA A 268 -6.06 -0.92 -8.00
N GLN A 269 -7.27 -0.82 -7.44
CA GLN A 269 -8.40 -0.14 -8.06
C GLN A 269 -8.13 1.35 -8.26
N GLY A 270 -7.45 2.01 -7.32
CA GLY A 270 -7.06 3.42 -7.43
C GLY A 270 -5.84 3.68 -8.33
N THR A 271 -5.04 2.65 -8.62
CA THR A 271 -3.79 2.82 -9.37
C THR A 271 -4.03 2.86 -10.88
N ALA A 272 -3.33 3.74 -11.60
CA ALA A 272 -3.33 3.77 -13.07
C ALA A 272 -2.88 2.41 -13.64
N LYS A 273 -3.60 1.89 -14.65
CA LYS A 273 -3.43 0.53 -15.22
C LYS A 273 -3.70 -0.64 -14.25
N GLY A 274 -4.15 -0.38 -13.03
CA GLY A 274 -4.44 -1.41 -12.03
C GLY A 274 -5.77 -2.14 -12.17
N GLU A 275 -6.60 -1.83 -13.17
CA GLU A 275 -7.94 -2.42 -13.30
C GLU A 275 -7.93 -3.96 -13.37
N ARG A 276 -7.09 -4.54 -14.23
CA ARG A 276 -6.97 -6.01 -14.34
C ARG A 276 -6.48 -6.63 -13.04
N LEU A 277 -5.50 -6.00 -12.38
CA LEU A 277 -4.97 -6.46 -11.10
C LEU A 277 -5.99 -6.32 -9.97
N ALA A 278 -6.77 -5.24 -9.96
CA ALA A 278 -7.85 -5.02 -9.01
C ALA A 278 -8.92 -6.10 -9.13
N ARG A 279 -9.31 -6.46 -10.36
CA ARG A 279 -10.27 -7.57 -10.59
C ARG A 279 -9.73 -8.91 -10.09
N PHE A 280 -8.46 -9.20 -10.36
CA PHE A 280 -7.80 -10.39 -9.85
C PHE A 280 -7.81 -10.41 -8.31
N LEU A 281 -7.37 -9.33 -7.65
CA LEU A 281 -7.34 -9.26 -6.20
C LEU A 281 -8.74 -9.28 -5.58
N TYR A 282 -9.73 -8.64 -6.21
CA TYR A 282 -11.13 -8.66 -5.79
C TYR A 282 -11.68 -10.09 -5.76
N SER A 283 -11.40 -10.89 -6.80
CA SER A 283 -11.83 -12.30 -6.87
C SER A 283 -11.25 -13.18 -5.76
N LEU A 284 -10.19 -12.73 -5.10
CA LEU A 284 -9.50 -13.44 -4.02
C LEU A 284 -9.73 -12.81 -2.64
N THR A 285 -10.42 -11.67 -2.56
CA THR A 285 -10.65 -10.96 -1.30
C THR A 285 -12.01 -11.38 -0.74
N PRO A 286 -12.07 -12.10 0.40
CA PRO A 286 -13.34 -12.42 1.03
C PRO A 286 -14.08 -11.14 1.42
N HIS A 287 -15.39 -11.09 1.19
CA HIS A 287 -16.18 -9.88 1.47
C HIS A 287 -16.25 -9.56 2.97
N GLU A 288 -16.05 -10.56 3.83
CA GLU A 288 -15.91 -10.45 5.27
C GLU A 288 -14.71 -9.58 5.69
N GLN A 289 -13.70 -9.47 4.82
CA GLN A 289 -12.50 -8.66 5.07
C GLN A 289 -12.64 -7.21 4.61
N LEU A 290 -13.67 -6.90 3.82
CA LEU A 290 -14.01 -5.54 3.43
C LEU A 290 -15.00 -4.97 4.44
N ASN A 291 -14.64 -3.86 5.08
CA ASN A 291 -15.62 -3.08 5.83
C ASN A 291 -16.50 -2.25 4.89
N VAL A 292 -17.62 -1.78 5.41
CA VAL A 292 -18.65 -1.06 4.64
C VAL A 292 -18.07 0.17 3.92
N SER A 293 -17.25 0.99 4.62
CA SER A 293 -16.65 2.17 4.00
C SER A 293 -15.61 1.84 2.92
N GLN A 294 -14.84 0.75 3.08
CA GLN A 294 -13.91 0.27 2.06
C GLN A 294 -14.65 -0.21 0.81
N ALA A 295 -15.74 -0.96 0.99
CA ALA A 295 -16.56 -1.44 -0.13
C ALA A 295 -17.25 -0.28 -0.86
N ALA A 296 -17.80 0.70 -0.12
CA ALA A 296 -18.32 1.93 -0.71
C ALA A 296 -17.22 2.70 -1.47
N HIS A 297 -15.99 2.74 -0.95
CA HIS A 297 -14.87 3.40 -1.62
C HIS A 297 -14.44 2.70 -2.91
N LEU A 298 -14.48 1.36 -2.97
CA LEU A 298 -14.26 0.61 -4.22
C LEU A 298 -15.26 1.02 -5.31
N ILE A 299 -16.52 1.25 -4.93
CA ILE A 299 -17.56 1.76 -5.84
C ILE A 299 -17.25 3.19 -6.30
N SER A 300 -16.92 4.09 -5.37
CA SER A 300 -16.51 5.47 -5.69
C SER A 300 -15.34 5.50 -6.69
N LEU A 301 -14.30 4.69 -6.45
CA LEU A 301 -13.16 4.57 -7.36
C LEU A 301 -13.58 4.01 -8.73
N GLY A 302 -14.46 3.00 -8.74
CA GLY A 302 -15.02 2.45 -9.97
C GLY A 302 -15.75 3.50 -10.81
N PHE A 303 -16.58 4.34 -10.20
CA PHE A 303 -17.27 5.42 -10.89
C PHE A 303 -16.32 6.52 -11.36
N HIS A 304 -15.39 6.94 -10.51
CA HIS A 304 -14.44 8.01 -10.84
C HIS A 304 -13.50 7.60 -11.98
N LEU A 305 -13.03 6.35 -11.98
CA LEU A 305 -12.07 5.82 -12.96
C LEU A 305 -12.73 5.09 -14.14
N GLN A 306 -14.07 5.07 -14.20
CA GLN A 306 -14.84 4.32 -15.20
C GLN A 306 -14.53 2.81 -15.25
N ARG A 307 -14.23 2.22 -14.09
CA ARG A 307 -13.95 0.79 -13.89
C ARG A 307 -15.13 0.11 -13.22
N LEU A 308 -16.13 -0.24 -14.01
CA LEU A 308 -17.46 -0.59 -13.49
C LEU A 308 -17.58 -2.03 -12.96
N ASP A 309 -16.67 -2.94 -13.30
CA ASP A 309 -16.82 -4.37 -12.99
C ASP A 309 -16.99 -4.66 -11.48
N ILE A 310 -16.06 -4.17 -10.65
CA ILE A 310 -16.12 -4.35 -9.18
C ILE A 310 -17.28 -3.55 -8.58
N ALA A 311 -17.48 -2.31 -9.06
CA ALA A 311 -18.53 -1.44 -8.55
C ALA A 311 -19.92 -2.05 -8.80
N TRP A 312 -20.13 -2.62 -9.98
CA TRP A 312 -21.36 -3.30 -10.36
C TRP A 312 -21.63 -4.53 -9.48
N ASP A 313 -20.65 -5.43 -9.31
CA ASP A 313 -20.81 -6.61 -8.47
C ASP A 313 -21.14 -6.24 -7.01
N LEU A 314 -20.44 -5.26 -6.44
CA LEU A 314 -20.71 -4.77 -5.08
C LEU A 314 -22.10 -4.17 -4.93
N ILE A 315 -22.58 -3.36 -5.89
CA ILE A 315 -23.93 -2.77 -5.85
C ILE A 315 -25.00 -3.85 -5.98
N GLN A 316 -24.79 -4.85 -6.84
CA GLN A 316 -25.76 -5.94 -7.01
C GLN A 316 -25.92 -6.76 -5.72
N ARG A 317 -24.83 -7.01 -5.00
CA ARG A 317 -24.85 -7.77 -3.74
C ARG A 317 -25.30 -6.93 -2.55
N TYR A 318 -24.86 -5.67 -2.49
CA TYR A 318 -25.10 -4.78 -1.37
C TYR A 318 -25.58 -3.40 -1.86
N PRO A 319 -26.84 -3.27 -2.31
CA PRO A 319 -27.34 -2.03 -2.93
C PRO A 319 -27.19 -0.78 -2.06
N LYS A 320 -27.25 -0.94 -0.73
CA LYS A 320 -27.07 0.17 0.23
C LYS A 320 -25.68 0.82 0.14
N LEU A 321 -24.65 0.11 -0.31
CA LEU A 321 -23.31 0.68 -0.49
C LEU A 321 -23.30 1.85 -1.47
N ALA A 322 -24.23 1.89 -2.44
CA ALA A 322 -24.33 3.00 -3.39
C ALA A 322 -24.63 4.35 -2.71
N ILE A 323 -25.28 4.32 -1.53
CA ILE A 323 -25.65 5.49 -0.74
C ILE A 323 -24.88 5.61 0.58
N THR A 324 -23.99 4.65 0.89
CA THR A 324 -23.17 4.69 2.11
C THR A 324 -21.95 5.57 1.93
N LYS A 325 -21.54 6.27 3.00
CA LYS A 325 -20.32 7.07 3.00
C LYS A 325 -19.08 6.19 2.87
N ASP A 326 -18.27 6.50 1.86
CA ASP A 326 -16.97 5.89 1.65
C ASP A 326 -15.92 6.39 2.64
N LEU A 327 -14.67 5.98 2.46
CA LEU A 327 -13.55 6.37 3.32
C LEU A 327 -13.36 7.91 3.39
N ASP A 328 -13.62 8.61 2.29
CA ASP A 328 -13.53 10.07 2.17
C ASP A 328 -14.83 10.79 2.58
N LYS A 329 -15.77 10.04 3.18
CA LYS A 329 -17.10 10.48 3.59
C LYS A 329 -18.00 10.92 2.42
N ASN A 330 -17.63 10.56 1.19
CA ASN A 330 -18.42 10.80 -0.01
C ASN A 330 -19.44 9.68 -0.23
N ILE A 331 -20.52 9.99 -0.92
CA ILE A 331 -21.53 9.00 -1.31
C ILE A 331 -21.23 8.56 -2.74
N PRO A 332 -21.06 7.26 -3.03
CA PRO A 332 -20.69 6.79 -4.37
C PRO A 332 -21.64 7.26 -5.47
N LEU A 333 -22.95 7.32 -5.20
CA LEU A 333 -23.93 7.84 -6.17
C LEU A 333 -23.73 9.33 -6.49
N VAL A 334 -23.26 10.13 -5.52
CA VAL A 334 -22.88 11.53 -5.72
C VAL A 334 -21.59 11.62 -6.53
N THR A 335 -20.62 10.74 -6.27
CA THR A 335 -19.40 10.60 -7.08
C THR A 335 -19.73 10.29 -8.54
N LEU A 336 -20.67 9.37 -8.78
CA LEU A 336 -21.16 9.06 -10.11
C LEU A 336 -21.80 10.29 -10.76
N ALA A 337 -22.77 10.93 -10.09
CA ALA A 337 -23.48 12.11 -10.59
C ALA A 337 -22.54 13.28 -10.92
N SER A 338 -21.43 13.40 -10.19
CA SER A 338 -20.39 14.42 -10.41
C SER A 338 -19.45 14.07 -11.56
N ASN A 339 -19.47 12.82 -12.04
CA ASN A 339 -18.71 12.39 -13.21
C ASN A 339 -19.47 12.76 -14.49
N GLY A 340 -19.30 13.99 -14.97
CA GLY A 340 -19.94 14.48 -16.19
C GLY A 340 -19.65 13.65 -17.46
N SER A 341 -18.58 12.84 -17.47
CA SER A 341 -18.27 11.92 -18.57
C SER A 341 -19.10 10.63 -18.56
N ALA A 342 -19.70 10.27 -17.41
CA ALA A 342 -20.53 9.07 -17.27
C ALA A 342 -21.98 9.29 -17.76
N PHE A 343 -22.39 10.54 -17.98
CA PHE A 343 -23.74 10.89 -18.42
C PHE A 343 -23.74 11.66 -19.74
N LYS A 344 -24.67 11.30 -20.63
CA LYS A 344 -24.89 11.97 -21.93
C LYS A 344 -25.19 13.47 -21.79
N SER A 345 -25.77 13.89 -20.67
CA SER A 345 -26.06 15.30 -20.37
C SER A 345 -24.83 16.12 -19.98
N GLY A 346 -23.75 15.48 -19.51
CA GLY A 346 -22.50 16.13 -19.09
C GLY A 346 -21.37 16.03 -20.13
N SER A 347 -21.44 15.07 -21.05
CA SER A 347 -20.52 14.94 -22.17
C SER A 347 -20.93 15.91 -23.28
N ARG A 348 -20.13 16.95 -23.51
CA ARG A 348 -20.31 17.88 -24.64
C ARG A 348 -19.91 17.19 -25.94
N LEU A 349 -20.69 16.21 -26.36
CA LEU A 349 -20.47 15.51 -27.64
C LEU A 349 -20.89 16.43 -28.79
N ASN A 350 -20.01 16.58 -29.76
CA ASN A 350 -20.30 17.35 -30.96
C ASN A 350 -21.20 16.53 -31.91
N LEU A 351 -21.87 17.19 -32.87
CA LEU A 351 -22.86 16.59 -33.77
C LEU A 351 -22.43 15.26 -34.42
N TRP A 352 -21.14 15.12 -34.74
CA TRP A 352 -20.59 13.92 -35.39
C TRP A 352 -20.34 12.75 -34.42
N GLU A 353 -20.04 13.02 -33.15
CA GLU A 353 -19.86 11.98 -32.12
C GLU A 353 -21.21 11.36 -31.72
N ASN A 354 -22.30 12.15 -31.78
CA ASN A 354 -23.66 11.64 -31.60
C ASN A 354 -24.10 10.68 -32.71
N LEU A 355 -23.58 10.82 -33.93
CA LEU A 355 -23.94 9.95 -35.07
C LEU A 355 -23.28 8.57 -34.98
N ILE A 356 -22.07 8.48 -34.45
CA ILE A 356 -21.33 7.21 -34.29
C ILE A 356 -21.84 6.40 -33.09
N TYR A 357 -22.42 7.06 -32.09
CA TYR A 357 -22.92 6.40 -30.88
C TYR A 357 -24.39 5.92 -31.00
N HIS A 358 -25.10 6.33 -32.05
CA HIS A 358 -26.52 6.02 -32.30
C HIS A 358 -26.79 5.28 -33.62
N GLY A 359 -25.77 5.09 -34.47
CA GLY A 359 -25.80 4.12 -35.57
C GLY A 359 -25.17 2.82 -35.11
#